data_AF-R6UFH9-F1
#
_entry.id   AF-R6UFH9-F1
#
_cell.length_a   1.000
_cell.length_b   1.000
_cell.length_c   1.000
_cell.angle_alpha   90.00
_cell.angle_beta   90.00
_cell.angle_gamma   90.00
#
_symmetry.space_group_name_H-M   'P 1'
#
loop_
_entity.id
_entity.type
_entity.pdbx_description
1 polymer ?
#
loop_
_entity_poly.entity_id
_entity_poly.type
_entity_poly.pdbx_seq_one_letter_code
_entity_poly.pdbx_strand_id
1 'polypeptide(L)' 'MLEFERGFESINKTFRIPVHIVEKLEQLAGKYNTSVNKIVIQCLEYALDNTADINNDENQDKP' A
#
# COMPACT_ATOMS: atom_id res chain seq x y z
N MET A 1 -7.71 -29.98 -7.86
CA MET A 1 -7.70 -29.16 -6.63
C MET A 1 -7.77 -27.72 -7.07
N LEU A 2 -8.85 -27.01 -6.74
CA LEU A 2 -8.96 -25.58 -7.00
C LEU A 2 -8.20 -24.89 -5.87
N GLU A 3 -6.99 -24.45 -6.15
CA GLU A 3 -6.13 -23.71 -5.24
C GLU A 3 -6.72 -22.29 -5.14
N PHE A 4 -7.54 -22.05 -4.11
CA PHE A 4 -8.04 -20.72 -3.81
C PHE A 4 -6.84 -19.86 -3.44
N GLU A 5 -6.44 -18.97 -4.36
CA GLU A 5 -5.55 -17.85 -4.06
C GLU A 5 -6.11 -17.15 -2.82
N ARG A 6 -5.43 -17.33 -1.69
CA ARG A 6 -5.80 -16.71 -0.41
C ARG A 6 -5.87 -15.21 -0.66
N GLY A 7 -7.08 -14.68 -0.70
CA GLY A 7 -7.32 -13.25 -0.89
C GLY A 7 -6.44 -12.48 0.08
N PHE A 8 -5.65 -11.54 -0.44
CA PHE A 8 -4.73 -10.74 0.36
C PHE A 8 -5.45 -10.15 1.58
N GLU A 9 -4.98 -10.51 2.77
CA GLU A 9 -5.50 -9.94 4.01
C GLU A 9 -5.31 -8.42 3.98
N SER A 10 -6.42 -7.70 3.96
CA SER A 10 -6.45 -6.24 3.85
C SER A 10 -7.26 -5.68 5.01
N ILE A 11 -6.76 -4.62 5.63
CA ILE A 11 -7.46 -3.89 6.70
C ILE A 11 -7.84 -2.49 6.24
N ASN A 12 -9.00 -2.02 6.67
CA ASN A 12 -9.43 -0.65 6.40
C ASN A 12 -8.69 0.31 7.35
N LYS A 13 -8.01 1.32 6.79
CA LYS A 13 -7.33 2.37 7.56
C LYS A 13 -7.67 3.74 7.00
N THR A 14 -7.96 4.67 7.89
CA THR A 14 -8.31 6.05 7.55
C THR A 14 -7.11 6.96 7.75
N PHE A 15 -6.65 7.59 6.67
CA PHE A 15 -5.58 8.58 6.69
C PHE A 15 -6.13 9.96 6.32
N ARG A 16 -5.58 11.02 6.92
CA ARG A 16 -5.86 12.40 6.49
C ARG A 16 -4.81 12.82 5.48
N ILE A 17 -5.21 12.93 4.22
CA ILE A 17 -4.36 13.35 3.11
C ILE A 17 -4.75 14.79 2.74
N PRO A 18 -3.78 15.69 2.50
CA PRO A 18 -4.08 17.05 2.06
C PRO A 18 -4.78 17.05 0.69
N VAL A 19 -5.74 17.96 0.52
CA VAL A 19 -6.65 18.02 -0.65
C VAL A 19 -5.88 18.03 -1.98
N HIS A 20 -4.86 18.88 -2.08
CA HIS A 20 -4.06 19.02 -3.30
C HIS A 20 -3.32 17.73 -3.73
N ILE A 21 -3.10 16.78 -2.81
CA ILE A 21 -2.53 15.47 -3.14
C ILE A 21 -3.62 14.52 -3.62
N VAL A 22 -4.78 14.51 -2.97
CA VAL A 22 -5.94 13.69 -3.38
C VAL A 22 -6.35 14.05 -4.81
N GLU A 23 -6.45 15.33 -5.14
CA GLU A 23 -6.79 15.78 -6.50
C GLU A 23 -5.81 15.26 -7.56
N LYS A 24 -4.50 15.25 -7.25
CA LYS A 24 -3.48 14.68 -8.14
C LYS A 24 -3.61 13.17 -8.28
N LEU A 25 -3.90 12.47 -7.19
CA LEU A 25 -4.11 11.02 -7.20
C LEU A 25 -5.36 10.65 -8.01
N GLU A 26 -6.44 11.43 -7.92
CA GLU A 26 -7.65 11.21 -8.72
C GLU A 26 -7.41 11.44 -10.22
N GLN A 27 -6.66 12.49 -10.59
CA GLN A 27 -6.25 12.70 -11.98
C GLN A 27 -5.39 11.54 -12.50
N LEU A 28 -4.47 11.04 -11.67
CA LEU A 28 -3.64 9.89 -12.00
C LEU A 28 -4.50 8.63 -12.17
N ALA A 29 -5.43 8.39 -11.25
CA ALA A 29 -6.39 7.28 -11.29
C ALA A 29 -7.18 7.28 -12.60
N GLY A 30 -7.72 8.45 -12.99
CA GLY A 30 -8.43 8.63 -14.25
C GLY A 30 -7.55 8.35 -15.47
N LYS A 31 -6.32 8.87 -15.49
CA LYS A 31 -5.37 8.70 -16.60
C LYS A 31 -4.97 7.24 -16.83
N TYR A 32 -4.73 6.48 -15.76
CA TYR A 32 -4.27 5.09 -15.83
C TYR A 32 -5.40 4.06 -15.68
N ASN A 33 -6.66 4.50 -15.73
CA ASN A 33 -7.86 3.67 -15.56
C ASN A 33 -7.76 2.76 -14.33
N THR A 34 -7.33 3.33 -13.20
CA THR A 34 -7.11 2.62 -11.95
C THR A 34 -7.78 3.32 -10.78
N SER A 35 -7.74 2.73 -9.59
CA SER A 35 -8.29 3.34 -8.38
C SER A 35 -7.22 4.10 -7.60
N VAL A 36 -7.65 5.15 -6.91
CA VAL A 36 -6.79 5.87 -5.95
C VAL A 36 -6.20 4.90 -4.92
N ASN A 37 -6.98 3.91 -4.48
CA ASN A 37 -6.49 2.87 -3.56
C ASN A 37 -5.29 2.09 -4.13
N LYS A 38 -5.35 1.66 -5.40
CA LYS A 38 -4.24 0.94 -6.03
C LYS A 38 -2.98 1.80 -6.16
N ILE A 39 -3.16 3.09 -6.42
CA ILE A 39 -2.04 4.04 -6.46
C ILE A 39 -1.44 4.21 -5.06
N VAL A 40 -2.29 4.38 -4.04
CA VAL A 40 -1.85 4.53 -2.65
C VAL A 40 -1.07 3.30 -2.19
N ILE A 41 -1.55 2.09 -2.46
CA ILE A 41 -0.84 0.84 -2.13
C ILE A 41 0.55 0.83 -2.80
N GLN A 42 0.63 1.11 -4.10
CA GLN A 42 1.92 1.15 -4.80
C GLN A 42 2.87 2.23 -4.25
N CYS A 43 2.36 3.40 -3.89
CA CYS A 43 3.18 4.43 -3.25
C CYS A 43 3.73 3.95 -1.90
N LEU A 44 2.92 3.24 -1.11
CA LEU A 44 3.32 2.68 0.17
C LEU A 44 4.34 1.55 -0.01
N GLU A 45 4.11 0.62 -0.95
CA GLU A 45 5.06 -0.46 -1.26
C GLU A 45 6.39 0.11 -1.77
N TYR A 46 6.34 1.08 -2.68
CA TYR A 46 7.55 1.75 -3.16
C TYR A 46 8.30 2.44 -2.03
N ALA A 47 7.59 3.17 -1.16
CA ALA A 47 8.22 3.82 -0.01
C ALA A 47 8.87 2.80 0.93
N LEU A 48 8.20 1.67 1.22
CA LEU A 48 8.75 0.62 2.09
C LEU A 48 9.98 -0.07 1.47
N ASP A 49 9.93 -0.38 0.18
CA ASP A 49 11.03 -1.02 -0.57
C ASP A 49 12.25 -0.08 -0.69
N ASN A 50 12.00 1.21 -0.91
CA ASN A 50 13.06 2.22 -1.06
C ASN A 50 13.55 2.79 0.28
N THR A 51 12.85 2.50 1.39
CA THR A 51 13.28 2.83 2.76
C THR A 51 13.86 1.59 3.44
N ALA A 52 14.48 0.67 2.70
CA ALA A 52 15.19 -0.51 3.23
C ALA A 52 16.44 -0.18 4.09
N ASP A 53 16.30 0.78 5.00
CA ASP A 53 17.14 1.08 6.17
C ASP A 53 16.28 1.21 7.46
N ILE A 54 14.99 0.86 7.44
CA ILE A 54 14.25 0.56 8.68
C ILE A 54 14.70 -0.82 9.21
N ASN A 55 15.89 -0.83 9.82
CA ASN A 55 16.45 -1.77 10.82
C ASN A 55 15.44 -2.88 11.20
N ASN A 56 15.58 -4.14 10.77
CA ASN A 56 16.57 -5.10 11.29
C ASN A 56 16.96 -4.85 12.76
N ASP A 57 15.96 -4.83 13.65
CA ASP A 57 16.17 -5.24 15.05
C ASP A 57 15.51 -6.61 15.22
N GLU A 58 16.36 -7.63 15.22
CA GLU A 58 16.02 -8.96 15.67
C GLU A 58 15.54 -8.89 17.12
N ASN A 59 14.34 -9.38 17.42
CA ASN A 59 14.16 -10.17 18.62
C ASN A 59 13.14 -11.30 18.40
N GLN A 60 13.69 -12.50 18.56
CA GLN A 60 13.11 -13.82 18.66
C GLN A 60 11.89 -13.88 19.59
N ASP A 61 10.89 -14.68 19.23
CA ASP A 61 10.42 -15.84 20.01
C ASP A 61 9.07 -16.30 19.42
N LYS A 62 9.01 -17.54 18.94
CA LYS A 62 7.73 -18.23 18.77
C LYS A 62 7.87 -19.62 19.40
N PRO A 63 7.17 -19.91 20.51
CA PRO A 63 7.09 -21.27 21.05
C PRO A 63 6.29 -22.20 20.13
#